data_AF-A0A960D2F4-F1
#
_entry.id   AF-A0A960D2F4-F1
#
_cell.length_a   1.000
_cell.length_b   1.000
_cell.length_c   1.000
_cell.angle_alpha   90.00
_cell.angle_beta   90.00
_cell.angle_gamma   90.00
#
_symmetry.space_group_name_H-M   'P 1'
#
loop_
_entity.id
_entity.type
_entity.pdbx_description
1 polymer ?
#
loop_
_entity_poly.entity_id
_entity_poly.type
_entity_poly.pdbx_seq_one_letter_code
_entity_poly.pdbx_strand_id
1 'polypeptide(L)'
;VTLFVVGGYLLHTGIPGWILGVVSSVVVLSIAVAVFRMLPRALTRSFLTTGFVNVARYFDPAPGSHAARRAIRAGLVDLLSTLHQGRYARIVVVGHGLGGYIAYDALMTLWAETHELHAEPAGGLESLAGLEAAADR
;
A
#
# COMPACT_ATOMS: atom_id res chain seq x y z
N VAL A 1 -21.24 -8.69 -47.39
CA VAL A 1 -20.96 -9.49 -48.61
C VAL A 1 -19.93 -10.59 -48.34
N THR A 2 -18.80 -10.28 -47.69
CA THR A 2 -17.72 -11.23 -47.35
C THR A 2 -18.13 -12.40 -46.46
N LEU A 3 -19.07 -12.20 -45.52
CA LEU A 3 -19.56 -13.26 -44.61
C LEU A 3 -20.37 -14.35 -45.35
N PHE A 4 -21.11 -13.95 -46.40
CA PHE A 4 -21.90 -14.87 -47.23
C PHE A 4 -21.03 -15.69 -48.20
N VAL A 5 -19.92 -15.12 -48.67
CA VAL A 5 -18.98 -15.80 -49.57
C VAL A 5 -18.23 -16.94 -48.85
N VAL A 6 -17.86 -16.73 -47.58
CA VAL A 6 -17.23 -17.78 -46.75
C VAL A 6 -18.23 -18.88 -46.39
N GLY A 7 -19.48 -18.53 -46.09
CA GLY A 7 -20.56 -19.50 -45.84
C GLY A 7 -20.88 -20.38 -47.04
N GLY A 8 -20.86 -19.82 -48.26
CA GLY A 8 -21.10 -20.57 -49.50
C GLY A 8 -19.96 -21.51 -49.90
N TYR A 9 -18.70 -21.12 -49.67
CA TYR A 9 -17.53 -21.94 -49.99
C TYR A 9 -17.40 -23.17 -49.07
N LEU A 10 -17.79 -23.04 -47.79
CA LEU A 10 -17.77 -24.13 -46.81
C LEU A 10 -18.88 -25.16 -47.01
N LEU A 11 -19.96 -24.82 -47.70
CA LEU A 11 -21.05 -25.74 -48.03
C LEU A 11 -20.69 -26.69 -49.20
N HIS A 12 -19.68 -26.33 -50.01
CA HIS A 12 -19.29 -27.09 -51.21
C HIS A 12 -18.29 -28.24 -50.93
N THR A 13 -17.65 -28.27 -49.77
CA THR A 13 -16.58 -29.23 -49.45
C THR A 13 -17.07 -30.58 -48.92
N GLY A 14 -18.39 -30.82 -48.87
CA GLY A 14 -18.96 -32.08 -48.36
C GLY A 14 -18.74 -32.32 -46.86
N ILE A 15 -18.21 -31.33 -46.13
CA ILE A 15 -17.97 -31.40 -44.69
C ILE A 15 -19.28 -31.07 -43.98
N PRO A 16 -19.85 -32.01 -43.19
CA PRO A 16 -21.06 -31.74 -42.44
C PRO A 16 -20.88 -30.56 -41.49
N GLY A 17 -21.86 -29.64 -41.46
CA GLY A 17 -21.81 -28.43 -40.62
C GLY A 17 -21.60 -28.69 -39.13
N TRP A 18 -21.93 -29.89 -38.63
CA TRP A 18 -21.66 -30.29 -37.25
C TRP A 18 -20.16 -30.42 -36.95
N ILE A 19 -19.33 -30.82 -37.92
CA ILE A 19 -17.86 -30.92 -37.75
C ILE A 19 -17.27 -29.52 -37.58
N LEU A 20 -17.69 -28.56 -38.40
CA LEU A 20 -17.29 -27.16 -38.30
C LEU A 20 -17.74 -26.55 -36.96
N GLY A 21 -18.95 -26.89 -36.51
CA GLY A 21 -19.48 -26.50 -35.19
C GLY A 21 -18.64 -27.03 -34.03
N VAL A 22 -18.23 -28.30 -34.07
CA VAL A 22 -17.39 -28.91 -33.04
C VAL A 22 -16.00 -28.28 -33.01
N VAL A 23 -15.35 -28.14 -34.17
CA VAL A 23 -13.99 -27.56 -34.24
C VAL A 23 -13.97 -26.11 -33.75
N SER A 24 -14.93 -25.29 -34.19
CA SER A 24 -15.05 -23.90 -33.73
C SER A 24 -15.34 -23.81 -32.22
N SER A 25 -16.18 -24.69 -31.67
CA SER A 25 -16.47 -24.74 -30.23
C SER A 25 -15.23 -25.08 -29.39
N VAL A 26 -14.41 -26.04 -29.84
CA VAL A 26 -13.17 -26.41 -29.15
C VAL A 26 -12.17 -25.25 -29.13
N VAL A 27 -12.03 -24.53 -30.24
CA VAL A 27 -11.15 -23.35 -30.34
C VAL A 27 -11.62 -22.22 -29.42
N VAL A 28 -12.93 -21.90 -29.43
CA VAL A 28 -13.50 -20.86 -28.57
C VAL A 28 -13.34 -21.24 -27.09
N LEU A 29 -13.63 -22.49 -26.73
CA LEU A 29 -13.52 -22.97 -25.35
C LEU A 29 -12.08 -22.92 -24.84
N SER A 30 -11.11 -23.31 -25.66
CA SER A 30 -9.70 -23.30 -25.27
C SER A 30 -9.15 -21.88 -25.10
N ILE A 31 -9.54 -20.93 -25.96
CA ILE A 31 -9.22 -19.50 -25.78
C ILE A 31 -9.87 -18.96 -24.50
N ALA A 32 -11.15 -19.27 -24.26
CA ALA A 32 -11.86 -18.83 -23.06
C ALA A 32 -11.19 -19.34 -21.78
N VAL A 33 -10.77 -20.61 -21.74
CA VAL A 33 -10.04 -21.19 -20.61
C VAL A 33 -8.68 -20.52 -20.40
N ALA A 34 -7.95 -20.23 -21.48
CA ALA A 34 -6.66 -19.55 -21.39
C ALA A 34 -6.79 -18.14 -20.80
N VAL A 35 -7.76 -17.36 -21.30
CA VAL A 35 -8.08 -16.02 -20.78
C VAL A 35 -8.52 -16.10 -19.32
N PHE A 36 -9.43 -17.02 -18.98
CA PHE A 36 -9.92 -17.20 -17.61
C PHE A 36 -8.81 -17.61 -16.63
N ARG A 37 -7.76 -18.32 -17.10
CA ARG A 37 -6.58 -18.65 -16.28
C ARG A 37 -5.57 -17.50 -16.17
N MET A 38 -5.44 -16.65 -17.19
CA MET A 38 -4.52 -15.52 -17.18
C MET A 38 -5.08 -14.30 -16.45
N LEU A 39 -6.39 -14.05 -16.56
CA LEU A 39 -7.06 -12.86 -16.03
C LEU A 39 -6.86 -12.70 -14.50
N PRO A 40 -7.07 -13.73 -13.65
CA PRO A 40 -6.82 -13.61 -12.21
C PRO A 40 -5.35 -13.36 -11.88
N ARG A 41 -4.41 -13.92 -12.64
CA ARG A 41 -2.96 -13.73 -12.42
C ARG A 41 -2.50 -12.32 -12.78
N ALA A 42 -3.09 -11.72 -13.80
CA ALA A 42 -2.83 -10.34 -14.18
C ALA A 42 -3.44 -9.35 -13.17
N LEU A 43 -4.69 -9.59 -12.76
CA LEU A 43 -5.39 -8.75 -11.77
C LEU A 43 -4.72 -8.80 -10.39
N THR A 44 -4.34 -9.98 -9.91
CA THR A 44 -3.67 -10.13 -8.60
C THR A 44 -2.30 -9.46 -8.56
N ARG A 45 -1.52 -9.53 -9.64
CA ARG A 45 -0.25 -8.78 -9.74
C ARG A 45 -0.49 -7.27 -9.67
N SER A 46 -1.49 -6.73 -10.37
CA SER A 46 -1.71 -5.28 -10.44
C SER A 46 -2.23 -4.66 -9.14
N PHE A 47 -3.00 -5.41 -8.34
CA PHE A 47 -3.63 -4.87 -7.13
C PHE A 47 -2.81 -5.12 -5.86
N LEU A 48 -2.19 -6.30 -5.73
CA LEU A 48 -1.46 -6.67 -4.51
C LEU A 48 -0.05 -6.10 -4.46
N THR A 49 0.61 -5.92 -5.62
CA THR A 49 1.98 -5.41 -5.62
C THR A 49 2.04 -3.90 -5.40
N THR A 50 1.12 -3.10 -5.95
CA THR A 50 1.25 -1.63 -5.90
C THR A 50 1.15 -1.05 -4.48
N GLY A 51 0.35 -1.66 -3.60
CA GLY A 51 0.18 -1.20 -2.21
C GLY A 51 1.28 -1.69 -1.27
N PHE A 52 1.54 -3.00 -1.25
CA PHE A 52 2.49 -3.59 -0.29
C PHE A 52 3.96 -3.46 -0.73
N VAL A 53 4.26 -3.44 -2.04
CA VAL A 53 5.64 -3.26 -2.54
C VAL A 53 6.13 -1.82 -2.30
N ASN A 54 5.24 -0.84 -2.17
CA ASN A 54 5.62 0.54 -1.91
C ASN A 54 6.08 0.77 -0.46
N VAL A 55 5.63 -0.04 0.50
CA VAL A 55 6.10 0.06 1.90
C VAL A 55 7.48 -0.58 2.06
N ALA A 56 7.82 -1.61 1.27
CA ALA A 56 9.19 -2.13 1.23
C ALA A 56 10.20 -1.07 0.76
N ARG A 57 9.78 -0.13 -0.10
CA ARG A 57 10.61 1.05 -0.44
C ARG A 57 10.86 1.96 0.75
N TYR A 58 10.03 1.94 1.79
CA TYR A 58 10.33 2.70 3.02
C TYR A 58 11.65 2.24 3.64
N PHE A 59 12.09 1.00 3.45
CA PHE A 59 13.37 0.48 3.95
C PHE A 59 14.44 0.31 2.88
N ASP A 60 14.08 0.48 1.62
CA ASP A 60 15.03 0.42 0.52
C ASP A 60 16.06 1.57 0.63
N PRO A 61 17.37 1.27 0.67
CA PRO A 61 18.42 2.28 0.70
C PRO A 61 18.63 2.96 -0.67
N ALA A 62 17.95 2.53 -1.74
CA ALA A 62 18.10 3.14 -3.05
C ALA A 62 17.72 4.64 -3.03
N PRO A 63 18.42 5.50 -3.79
CA PRO A 63 18.21 6.95 -3.76
C PRO A 63 16.77 7.39 -4.05
N GLY A 64 16.08 6.71 -4.98
CA GLY A 64 14.68 7.00 -5.32
C GLY A 64 13.69 6.73 -4.18
N SER A 65 14.06 5.82 -3.26
CA SER A 65 13.23 5.42 -2.12
C SER A 65 13.30 6.44 -0.97
N HIS A 66 14.31 7.33 -0.94
CA HIS A 66 14.38 8.44 0.00
C HIS A 66 13.31 9.51 -0.23
N ALA A 67 12.91 9.75 -1.48
CA ALA A 67 11.86 10.72 -1.77
C ALA A 67 10.51 10.25 -1.19
N ALA A 68 10.18 8.97 -1.38
CA ALA A 68 8.98 8.37 -0.81
C ALA A 68 9.00 8.38 0.72
N ARG A 69 10.13 7.97 1.34
CA ARG A 69 10.32 8.02 2.81
C ARG A 69 10.11 9.43 3.36
N ARG A 70 10.73 10.44 2.74
CA ARG A 70 10.59 11.84 3.16
C ARG A 70 9.16 12.35 3.00
N ALA A 71 8.49 12.03 1.90
CA ALA A 71 7.11 12.45 1.68
C ALA A 71 6.15 11.85 2.72
N ILE A 72 6.28 10.55 3.00
CA ILE A 72 5.47 9.85 4.02
C ILE A 72 5.72 10.44 5.41
N ARG A 73 7.00 10.60 5.80
CA ARG A 73 7.36 11.20 7.08
C ARG A 73 6.83 12.62 7.22
N ALA A 74 7.08 13.47 6.22
CA ALA A 74 6.65 14.87 6.23
C ALA A 74 5.13 15.00 6.34
N GLY A 75 4.38 14.20 5.58
CA GLY A 75 2.91 14.20 5.67
C GLY A 75 2.39 13.78 7.04
N LEU A 76 3.04 12.80 7.69
CA LEU A 76 2.65 12.38 9.04
C LEU A 76 3.02 13.43 10.10
N VAL A 77 4.20 14.05 9.99
CA VAL A 77 4.62 15.15 10.89
C VAL A 77 3.67 16.33 10.77
N ASP A 78 3.30 16.73 9.55
CA ASP A 78 2.37 17.84 9.29
C ASP A 78 0.98 17.57 9.87
N LEU A 79 0.46 16.34 9.69
CA LEU A 79 -0.79 15.90 10.31
C LEU A 79 -0.73 15.98 11.83
N LEU A 80 0.32 15.42 12.44
CA LEU A 80 0.47 15.40 13.89
C LEU A 80 0.63 16.81 14.46
N SER A 81 1.39 17.68 13.79
CA SER A 81 1.56 19.09 14.16
C SER A 81 0.22 19.85 14.11
N THR A 82 -0.54 19.66 13.04
CA THR A 82 -1.89 20.26 12.88
C THR A 82 -2.84 19.78 13.98
N LEU A 83 -2.83 18.49 14.30
CA LEU A 83 -3.67 17.93 15.37
C LEU A 83 -3.22 18.44 16.75
N HIS A 84 -1.91 18.56 16.98
CA HIS A 84 -1.34 19.03 18.25
C HIS A 84 -1.69 20.50 18.54
N GLN A 85 -1.71 21.35 17.50
CA GLN A 85 -2.18 22.74 17.61
C GLN A 85 -3.72 22.85 17.71
N GLY A 86 -4.43 21.76 17.46
CA GLY A 86 -5.89 21.69 17.53
C GLY A 86 -6.42 21.63 18.97
N ARG A 87 -7.66 21.16 19.10
CA ARG A 87 -8.39 21.10 20.39
C ARG A 87 -8.18 19.79 21.14
N TYR A 88 -7.23 18.96 20.74
CA TYR A 88 -7.05 17.64 21.32
C TYR A 88 -6.14 17.70 22.54
N ALA A 89 -6.64 17.27 23.70
CA ALA A 89 -5.82 17.15 24.91
C ALA A 89 -4.78 16.02 24.82
N ARG A 90 -5.05 14.99 23.99
CA ARG A 90 -4.14 13.86 23.78
C ARG A 90 -4.36 13.26 22.40
N ILE A 91 -3.27 12.94 21.73
CA ILE A 91 -3.25 12.23 20.44
C ILE A 91 -2.57 10.88 20.70
N VAL A 92 -3.24 9.79 20.32
CA VAL A 92 -2.68 8.43 20.43
C VAL A 92 -2.44 7.89 19.03
N VAL A 93 -1.18 7.59 18.72
CA VAL A 93 -0.79 7.02 17.42
C VAL A 93 -0.63 5.52 17.57
N VAL A 94 -1.40 4.76 16.79
CA VAL A 94 -1.33 3.29 16.78
C VAL A 94 -0.78 2.82 15.44
N GLY A 95 0.38 2.17 15.47
CA GLY A 95 1.01 1.58 14.30
C GLY A 95 1.13 0.06 14.43
N HIS A 96 0.72 -0.68 13.41
CA HIS A 96 0.94 -2.12 13.32
C HIS A 96 2.06 -2.44 12.33
N GLY A 97 2.97 -3.35 12.71
CA GLY A 97 4.11 -3.75 11.88
C GLY A 97 4.91 -2.56 11.38
N LEU A 98 4.98 -2.39 10.06
CA LEU A 98 5.67 -1.28 9.38
C LEU A 98 5.12 0.10 9.77
N GLY A 99 3.82 0.20 10.04
CA GLY A 99 3.19 1.44 10.48
C GLY A 99 3.72 1.91 11.84
N GLY A 100 4.17 1.00 12.71
CA GLY A 100 4.80 1.35 13.99
C GLY A 100 6.13 2.07 13.81
N TYR A 101 6.95 1.62 12.86
CA TYR A 101 8.23 2.28 12.55
C TYR A 101 8.01 3.67 11.97
N ILE A 102 7.10 3.82 11.01
CA ILE A 102 6.77 5.12 10.39
C ILE A 102 6.23 6.09 11.46
N ALA A 103 5.35 5.60 12.34
CA ALA A 103 4.82 6.38 13.45
C ALA A 103 5.92 6.87 14.39
N TYR A 104 6.80 5.97 14.84
CA TYR A 104 7.91 6.32 15.73
C TYR A 104 8.85 7.34 15.08
N ASP A 105 9.18 7.13 13.81
CA ASP A 105 10.07 7.98 13.03
C ASP A 105 9.52 9.41 12.85
N ALA A 106 8.21 9.54 12.60
CA ALA A 106 7.54 10.84 12.55
C ALA A 106 7.44 11.49 13.94
N LEU A 107 7.12 10.72 14.99
CA LEU A 107 7.08 11.24 16.37
C LEU A 107 8.43 11.79 16.80
N MET A 108 9.52 11.06 16.54
CA MET A 108 10.87 11.53 16.87
C MET A 108 11.26 12.78 16.09
N THR A 109 10.83 12.88 14.82
CA THR A 109 11.05 14.08 14.01
C THR A 109 10.30 15.27 14.57
N LEU A 110 9.01 15.12 14.88
CA LEU A 110 8.21 16.18 15.50
C LEU A 110 8.75 16.57 16.87
N TRP A 111 9.15 15.59 17.69
CA TRP A 111 9.72 15.85 19.01
C TRP A 111 11.00 16.66 18.93
N ALA A 112 11.89 16.37 17.96
CA ALA A 112 13.09 17.16 17.76
C ALA A 112 12.78 18.65 17.48
N GLU A 113 11.64 18.96 16.88
CA GLU A 113 11.19 20.33 16.62
C GLU A 113 10.47 20.96 17.82
N THR A 114 9.78 20.18 18.66
CA THR A 114 8.89 20.71 19.71
C THR A 114 9.38 20.49 21.14
N HIS A 115 10.45 19.75 21.37
CA HIS A 115 10.90 19.38 22.71
C HIS A 115 11.24 20.58 23.59
N GLU A 116 11.77 21.67 23.03
CA GLU A 116 12.08 22.89 23.78
C GLU A 116 10.83 23.56 24.37
N LEU A 117 9.69 23.48 23.68
CA LEU A 117 8.40 23.97 24.19
C LEU A 117 7.92 23.19 25.41
N HIS A 118 8.42 21.96 25.58
CA HIS A 118 8.07 21.05 26.67
C HIS A 118 9.22 20.90 27.67
N ALA A 119 10.32 21.64 27.50
CA ALA A 119 11.41 21.65 28.44
C ALA A 119 10.97 22.44 29.68
N GLU A 120 10.67 21.73 30.77
CA GLU A 120 10.50 22.36 32.08
C GLU A 120 11.78 23.11 32.46
N PRO A 121 11.68 24.27 33.13
CA PRO A 121 12.83 24.88 33.79
C PRO A 121 13.47 23.85 34.74
N ALA A 122 14.77 23.98 35.01
CA ALA A 122 15.58 23.03 35.78
C ALA A 122 14.98 22.52 37.12
N GLY A 123 13.96 23.17 37.69
CA GLY A 123 13.20 22.69 38.85
C GLY A 123 12.44 21.38 38.64
N GLY A 124 12.16 20.95 37.40
CA GLY A 124 11.54 19.65 37.14
C GLY A 124 12.40 18.46 37.60
N LEU A 125 13.72 18.57 37.49
CA LEU A 125 14.66 17.54 37.95
C LEU A 125 14.72 17.44 39.48
N GLU A 126 14.56 18.55 40.20
CA GLU A 126 14.45 18.54 41.66
C GLU A 126 13.17 17.83 42.11
N SER A 127 12.06 18.01 41.38
CA SER A 127 10.81 17.29 41.66
C SER A 127 10.92 15.78 41.45
N LEU A 128 11.70 15.36 40.44
CA LEU A 128 11.96 13.95 40.15
C LEU A 128 12.86 13.31 41.21
N ALA A 129 13.90 14.01 41.65
CA ALA A 129 14.75 13.56 42.75
C ALA A 129 13.97 13.36 44.06
N GLY A 130 12.97 14.22 44.33
CA GLY A 130 12.07 14.07 45.47
C GLY A 130 11.16 12.85 45.37
N LEU A 131 10.71 12.50 44.16
CA LEU A 131 9.90 11.30 43.90
C LEU A 131 10.73 10.01 43.98
N GLU A 132 11.96 10.03 43.47
CA GLU A 132 12.91 8.91 43.56
C GLU A 132 13.28 8.61 45.02
N ALA A 133 13.61 9.63 45.80
CA ALA A 133 13.88 9.49 47.24
C ALA A 133 12.67 9.05 48.09
N ALA A 134 11.44 9.18 47.54
CA ALA A 134 10.22 8.68 48.17
C ALA A 134 9.90 7.24 47.75
N ALA A 135 10.37 6.78 46.59
CA ALA A 135 10.21 5.42 46.12
C ALA A 135 11.19 4.43 46.79
N ASP A 136 12.34 4.92 47.25
CA ASP A 136 13.37 4.14 47.95
C ASP A 136 13.12 3.94 49.46
N ARG A 137 11.96 4.37 50.00
CA ARG A 137 11.53 4.14 51.40
C ARG A 137 10.40 3.12 51.49
#